data_AF-A0A0C2JQ57-F1
#
_entry.id   AF-A0A0C2JQ57-F1
#
_cell.length_a   1.000
_cell.length_b   1.000
_cell.length_c   1.000
_cell.angle_alpha   90.00
_cell.angle_beta   90.00
_cell.angle_gamma   90.00
#
_symmetry.space_group_name_H-M   'P 1'
#
loop_
_entity.id
_entity.type
_entity.pdbx_description
1 polymer ?
#
loop_
_entity_poly.entity_id
_entity_poly.type
_entity_poly.pdbx_seq_one_letter_code
_entity_poly.pdbx_strand_id
1 'polypeptide(L)'
;MAYDQIIQDFTLNAKRVTDSMEEERQWAIEWMNKFEESEQALNTCFQILQASIDDDVNLICVKILQNKICICLVNMIARTDIWNMLPLLVVHDILSIIPEDVASQHDSSDLFSKHIAVVFLRQLFTYFNKSENPELNDLKSNIKQDGEPFQQLFVDFLQAFQANSTRLPEIIESCGIMVRFFSETNNMEWKIVVMICDILLKADPEQTDLVYACLRFIKTYVRYFQPPNEEEYMRRYQYFSVLVQDLYPIIGAAIGRKNEKMCVINNLDWLQFLVLYQP
;
A
#
# COMPACT_ATOMS: atom_id res chain seq x y z
N MET A 1 23.35 -28.17 5.91
CA MET A 1 24.00 -27.24 6.87
C MET A 1 23.69 -25.78 6.56
N ALA A 2 23.79 -25.26 5.31
CA ALA A 2 23.37 -23.87 5.03
C ALA A 2 21.85 -23.62 5.08
N TYR A 3 21.04 -24.62 4.69
CA TYR A 3 19.57 -24.53 4.69
C TYR A 3 18.96 -24.43 6.10
N ASP A 4 19.58 -25.03 7.10
CA ASP A 4 19.08 -24.94 8.48
C ASP A 4 19.33 -23.54 9.06
N GLN A 5 20.44 -22.89 8.67
CA GLN A 5 20.77 -21.55 9.15
C GLN A 5 19.80 -20.49 8.62
N ILE A 6 19.46 -20.52 7.32
CA ILE A 6 18.55 -19.53 6.75
C ILE A 6 17.13 -19.63 7.34
N ILE A 7 16.67 -20.84 7.69
CA ILE A 7 15.39 -21.05 8.37
C ILE A 7 15.43 -20.50 9.81
N GLN A 8 16.54 -20.73 10.53
CA GLN A 8 16.73 -20.17 11.87
C GLN A 8 16.78 -18.65 11.84
N ASP A 9 17.54 -18.08 10.91
CA ASP A 9 17.65 -16.64 10.72
C ASP A 9 16.29 -16.04 10.34
N PHE A 10 15.54 -16.68 9.44
CA PHE A 10 14.18 -16.25 9.09
C PHE A 10 13.27 -16.25 10.31
N THR A 11 13.21 -17.37 11.04
CA THR A 11 12.34 -17.53 12.21
C THR A 11 12.66 -16.48 13.28
N LEU A 12 13.95 -16.23 13.52
CA LEU A 12 14.40 -15.20 14.45
C LEU A 12 13.99 -13.80 13.99
N ASN A 13 14.22 -13.45 12.73
CA ASN A 13 13.86 -12.14 12.21
C ASN A 13 12.34 -11.94 12.13
N ALA A 14 11.58 -12.98 11.80
CA ALA A 14 10.12 -12.95 11.82
C ALA A 14 9.58 -12.59 13.22
N LYS A 15 10.11 -13.21 14.28
CA LYS A 15 9.77 -12.89 15.67
C LYS A 15 10.21 -11.49 16.10
N ARG A 16 11.37 -11.02 15.62
CA ARG A 16 11.82 -9.64 15.88
C ARG A 16 10.95 -8.60 15.20
N VAL A 17 10.37 -8.92 14.04
CA VAL A 17 9.44 -8.02 13.35
C VAL A 17 8.15 -7.81 14.16
N THR A 18 7.70 -8.83 14.90
CA THR A 18 6.48 -8.80 15.71
C THR A 18 6.71 -8.27 17.13
N ASP A 19 7.78 -8.71 17.80
CA ASP A 19 7.88 -8.61 19.27
C ASP A 19 9.09 -7.85 19.83
N SER A 20 10.03 -7.37 18.98
CA SER A 20 11.27 -6.74 19.45
C SER A 20 11.19 -5.22 19.64
N MET A 21 12.16 -4.69 20.39
CA MET A 21 12.45 -3.25 20.49
C MET A 21 12.79 -2.65 19.12
N GLU A 22 12.57 -1.34 18.97
CA GLU A 22 12.53 -0.64 17.67
C GLU A 22 13.81 -0.79 16.82
N GLU A 23 15.00 -0.73 17.43
CA GLU A 23 16.29 -0.92 16.72
C GLU A 23 16.45 -2.35 16.16
N GLU A 24 16.17 -3.38 16.98
CA GLU A 24 16.25 -4.78 16.54
C GLU A 24 15.19 -5.09 15.47
N ARG A 25 14.00 -4.51 15.63
CA ARG A 25 12.91 -4.61 14.66
C ARG A 25 13.32 -4.03 13.31
N GLN A 26 14.00 -2.88 13.30
CA GLN A 26 14.47 -2.24 12.07
C GLN A 26 15.49 -3.13 11.32
N TRP A 27 16.49 -3.69 12.02
CA TRP A 27 17.42 -4.63 11.40
C TRP A 27 16.74 -5.89 10.88
N ALA A 28 15.75 -6.40 11.61
CA ALA A 28 14.96 -7.54 11.17
C ALA A 28 14.16 -7.21 9.90
N ILE A 29 13.50 -6.04 9.83
CA ILE A 29 12.79 -5.57 8.63
C ILE A 29 13.74 -5.49 7.43
N GLU A 30 14.93 -4.89 7.61
CA GLU A 30 15.92 -4.77 6.54
C GLU A 30 16.42 -6.14 6.05
N TRP A 31 16.65 -7.07 6.96
CA TRP A 31 17.01 -8.44 6.61
C TRP A 31 15.88 -9.15 5.87
N MET A 32 14.64 -9.03 6.36
CA MET A 32 13.46 -9.64 5.76
C MET A 32 13.21 -9.12 4.33
N ASN A 33 13.39 -7.83 4.09
CA ASN A 33 13.31 -7.25 2.75
C ASN A 33 14.37 -7.85 1.80
N LYS A 34 15.63 -7.97 2.26
CA LYS A 34 16.70 -8.61 1.47
C LYS A 34 16.43 -10.09 1.22
N PHE A 35 15.89 -10.79 2.22
CA PHE A 35 15.50 -12.19 2.09
C PHE A 35 14.39 -12.33 1.06
N GLU A 36 13.34 -11.50 1.12
CA GLU A 36 12.24 -11.49 0.16
C GLU A 36 12.72 -11.22 -1.26
N GLU A 37 13.81 -10.48 -1.48
CA GLU A 37 14.39 -10.29 -2.82
C GLU A 37 15.19 -11.52 -3.30
N SER A 38 15.69 -12.37 -2.40
CA SER A 38 16.54 -13.51 -2.74
C SER A 38 15.85 -14.59 -3.57
N GLU A 39 16.64 -15.38 -4.31
CA GLU A 39 16.17 -16.54 -5.07
C GLU A 39 15.69 -17.69 -4.16
N GLN A 40 16.21 -17.76 -2.93
CA GLN A 40 15.90 -18.84 -1.99
C GLN A 40 14.58 -18.62 -1.24
N ALA A 41 14.03 -17.41 -1.27
CA ALA A 41 12.87 -17.00 -0.48
C ALA A 41 11.67 -17.96 -0.62
N LEU A 42 11.32 -18.32 -1.86
CA LEU A 42 10.18 -19.20 -2.16
C LEU A 42 10.36 -20.58 -1.52
N ASN A 43 11.49 -21.24 -1.79
CA ASN A 43 11.76 -22.59 -1.28
C ASN A 43 11.82 -22.60 0.25
N THR A 44 12.49 -21.62 0.85
CA THR A 44 12.59 -21.49 2.31
C THR A 44 11.22 -21.26 2.95
N CYS A 45 10.36 -20.41 2.39
CA CYS A 45 9.00 -20.21 2.92
C CYS A 45 8.16 -21.49 2.85
N PHE A 46 8.27 -22.28 1.76
CA PHE A 46 7.57 -23.56 1.67
C PHE A 46 8.05 -24.56 2.72
N GLN A 47 9.36 -24.65 2.96
CA GLN A 47 9.93 -25.52 3.99
C GLN A 47 9.45 -25.14 5.40
N ILE A 48 9.39 -23.84 5.70
CA ILE A 48 8.89 -23.34 6.98
C ILE A 48 7.41 -23.66 7.18
N LEU A 49 6.58 -23.42 6.15
CA LEU A 49 5.15 -23.74 6.21
C LEU A 49 4.91 -25.24 6.40
N GLN A 50 5.69 -26.09 5.73
CA GLN A 50 5.64 -27.55 5.91
C GLN A 50 6.04 -27.97 7.33
N ALA A 51 7.00 -27.27 7.94
CA ALA A 51 7.43 -27.52 9.30
C ALA A 51 6.46 -27.00 10.37
N SER A 52 5.52 -26.10 10.02
CA SER A 52 4.53 -25.50 10.94
C SER A 52 5.16 -25.01 12.25
N ILE A 53 6.21 -24.21 12.13
CA ILE A 53 7.05 -23.80 13.25
C ILE A 53 6.28 -22.93 14.26
N ASP A 54 5.57 -21.92 13.76
CA ASP A 54 4.94 -20.87 14.55
C ASP A 54 3.95 -20.09 13.67
N ASP A 55 2.78 -19.69 14.20
CA ASP A 55 1.70 -19.08 13.41
C ASP A 55 2.07 -17.70 12.86
N ASP A 56 2.81 -16.88 13.62
CA ASP A 56 3.25 -15.56 13.17
C ASP A 56 4.34 -15.68 12.09
N VAL A 57 5.24 -16.65 12.26
CA VAL A 57 6.26 -16.99 11.26
C VAL A 57 5.59 -17.50 9.97
N ASN A 58 4.59 -18.37 10.09
CA ASN A 58 3.81 -18.87 8.96
C ASN A 58 3.08 -17.73 8.25
N LEU A 59 2.45 -16.81 8.98
CA LEU A 59 1.78 -15.65 8.41
C LEU A 59 2.75 -14.78 7.59
N ILE A 60 3.97 -14.56 8.09
CA ILE A 60 5.02 -13.83 7.35
C ILE A 60 5.45 -14.60 6.10
N CYS A 61 5.60 -15.92 6.16
CA CYS A 61 5.86 -16.75 4.97
C CYS A 61 4.76 -16.59 3.92
N VAL A 62 3.48 -16.64 4.32
CA VAL A 62 2.36 -16.45 3.39
C VAL A 62 2.42 -15.08 2.71
N LYS A 63 2.71 -14.00 3.46
CA LYS A 63 2.86 -12.65 2.89
C LYS A 63 3.97 -12.59 1.83
N ILE A 64 5.13 -13.17 2.12
CA ILE A 64 6.26 -13.21 1.17
C ILE A 64 5.91 -14.02 -0.06
N LEU A 65 5.28 -15.18 0.11
CA LEU A 65 4.83 -16.01 -1.01
C LEU A 65 3.83 -15.26 -1.89
N GLN A 66 2.84 -14.58 -1.31
CA GLN A 66 1.86 -13.77 -2.03
C GLN A 66 2.55 -12.66 -2.84
N ASN A 67 3.47 -11.91 -2.23
CA ASN A 67 4.24 -10.88 -2.93
C ASN A 67 5.08 -11.46 -4.07
N LYS A 68 5.83 -12.55 -3.82
CA LYS A 68 6.66 -13.20 -4.84
C LYS A 68 5.83 -13.73 -6.02
N ILE A 69 4.70 -14.36 -5.74
CA ILE A 69 3.77 -14.84 -6.78
C ILE A 69 3.26 -13.65 -7.60
N CYS A 70 2.85 -12.56 -6.95
CA CYS A 70 2.42 -11.35 -7.64
C CYS A 70 3.53 -10.77 -8.52
N ILE A 71 4.77 -10.70 -8.04
CA ILE A 71 5.93 -10.24 -8.82
C ILE A 71 6.19 -11.15 -10.02
N CYS A 72 6.11 -12.48 -9.83
CA CYS A 72 6.24 -13.44 -10.92
C CYS A 72 5.15 -13.24 -11.97
N LEU A 73 3.89 -13.09 -11.56
CA LEU A 73 2.78 -12.80 -12.46
C LEU A 73 3.00 -11.50 -13.21
N VAL A 74 3.33 -10.41 -12.53
CA VAL A 74 3.63 -9.11 -13.17
C VAL A 74 4.74 -9.26 -14.20
N ASN A 75 5.84 -9.96 -13.87
CA ASN A 75 6.95 -10.18 -14.79
C ASN A 75 6.56 -11.08 -15.98
N MET A 76 5.74 -12.10 -15.76
CA MET A 76 5.23 -12.95 -16.84
C MET A 76 4.34 -12.14 -17.78
N ILE A 77 3.36 -11.42 -17.24
CA ILE A 77 2.44 -10.62 -18.05
C ILE A 77 3.23 -9.54 -18.80
N ALA A 78 4.17 -8.83 -18.14
CA ALA A 78 5.05 -7.83 -18.77
C ALA A 78 5.90 -8.35 -19.94
N ARG A 79 6.15 -9.66 -20.03
CA ARG A 79 6.91 -10.30 -21.11
C ARG A 79 6.03 -10.87 -22.23
N THR A 80 4.71 -10.74 -22.10
CA THR A 80 3.76 -11.25 -23.09
C THR A 80 3.12 -10.10 -23.85
N ASP A 81 2.83 -10.33 -25.14
CA ASP A 81 2.05 -9.39 -25.97
C ASP A 81 0.58 -9.26 -25.53
N ILE A 82 0.17 -9.98 -24.48
CA ILE A 82 -1.21 -10.02 -23.94
C ILE A 82 -1.70 -8.63 -23.53
N TRP A 83 -0.79 -7.74 -23.13
CA TRP A 83 -1.10 -6.35 -22.81
C TRP A 83 -1.69 -5.55 -23.97
N ASN A 84 -1.47 -5.97 -25.21
CA ASN A 84 -2.10 -5.34 -26.38
C ASN A 84 -3.59 -5.67 -26.49
N MET A 85 -4.10 -6.69 -25.78
CA MET A 85 -5.49 -7.13 -25.90
C MET A 85 -6.45 -6.53 -24.87
N LEU A 86 -6.00 -6.15 -23.66
CA LEU A 86 -6.59 -5.15 -22.74
C LEU A 86 -5.98 -5.33 -21.33
N PRO A 87 -5.25 -4.35 -20.78
CA PRO A 87 -4.78 -4.38 -19.39
C PRO A 87 -5.91 -4.56 -18.38
N LEU A 88 -7.06 -3.94 -18.66
CA LEU A 88 -8.26 -4.04 -17.84
C LEU A 88 -8.84 -5.45 -17.82
N LEU A 89 -8.75 -6.21 -18.92
CA LEU A 89 -9.22 -7.60 -18.97
C LEU A 89 -8.34 -8.51 -18.13
N VAL A 90 -7.02 -8.34 -18.15
CA VAL A 90 -6.12 -9.14 -17.28
C VAL A 90 -6.41 -8.85 -15.81
N VAL A 91 -6.63 -7.58 -15.47
CA VAL A 91 -7.00 -7.19 -14.11
C VAL A 91 -8.38 -7.72 -13.76
N HIS A 92 -9.37 -7.56 -14.63
CA HIS A 92 -10.72 -8.10 -14.44
C HIS A 92 -10.71 -9.63 -14.34
N ASP A 93 -9.89 -10.32 -15.13
CA ASP A 93 -9.75 -11.77 -15.10
C ASP A 93 -9.13 -12.21 -13.78
N ILE A 94 -8.08 -11.53 -13.31
CA ILE A 94 -7.51 -11.74 -11.97
C ILE A 94 -8.55 -11.44 -10.87
N LEU A 95 -9.35 -10.38 -11.04
CA LEU A 95 -10.47 -10.03 -10.16
C LEU A 95 -11.68 -10.96 -10.28
N SER A 96 -11.79 -11.74 -11.35
CA SER A 96 -12.88 -12.70 -11.57
C SER A 96 -12.51 -14.12 -11.13
N ILE A 97 -11.21 -14.42 -11.05
CA ILE A 97 -10.68 -15.61 -10.36
C ILE A 97 -10.93 -15.51 -8.86
N ILE A 98 -11.07 -14.28 -8.37
CA ILE A 98 -11.56 -13.96 -7.03
C ILE A 98 -13.07 -14.27 -7.02
N PRO A 99 -13.54 -15.20 -6.17
CA PRO A 99 -14.94 -15.61 -6.17
C PRO A 99 -15.89 -14.42 -5.97
N GLU A 100 -16.76 -14.14 -6.94
CA GLU A 100 -17.88 -13.23 -6.75
C GLU A 100 -18.97 -13.92 -5.92
N ASP A 101 -19.50 -13.16 -4.97
CA ASP A 101 -20.43 -13.57 -3.93
C ASP A 101 -21.65 -14.33 -4.51
N VAL A 102 -21.74 -15.63 -4.22
CA VAL A 102 -23.02 -16.36 -4.33
C VAL A 102 -23.80 -16.06 -3.05
N ALA A 103 -24.36 -14.85 -2.99
CA ALA A 103 -25.44 -14.41 -2.12
C ALA A 103 -25.63 -15.24 -0.83
N SER A 104 -24.63 -15.32 0.04
CA SER A 104 -24.82 -15.90 1.37
C SER A 104 -23.70 -15.55 2.34
N GLN A 105 -24.10 -14.83 3.40
CA GLN A 105 -23.52 -14.85 4.75
C GLN A 105 -22.01 -14.58 4.89
N HIS A 106 -21.65 -13.32 5.18
CA HIS A 106 -20.51 -12.92 6.01
C HIS A 106 -19.22 -13.77 5.91
N ASP A 107 -18.75 -14.03 4.69
CA ASP A 107 -17.68 -14.99 4.50
C ASP A 107 -16.30 -14.32 4.35
N SER A 108 -15.36 -14.77 5.19
CA SER A 108 -13.98 -14.29 5.26
C SER A 108 -13.18 -14.46 3.96
N SER A 109 -13.71 -15.20 2.98
CA SER A 109 -13.12 -15.49 1.67
C SER A 109 -13.10 -14.28 0.72
N ASP A 110 -14.10 -13.38 0.79
CA ASP A 110 -14.16 -12.18 -0.04
C ASP A 110 -13.04 -11.17 0.32
N LEU A 111 -12.81 -10.97 1.62
CA LEU A 111 -11.74 -10.10 2.12
C LEU A 111 -10.34 -10.64 1.79
N PHE A 112 -10.15 -11.96 1.73
CA PHE A 112 -8.89 -12.55 1.27
C PHE A 112 -8.62 -12.20 -0.18
N SER A 113 -9.62 -12.38 -1.02
CA SER A 113 -9.48 -12.20 -2.46
C SER A 113 -9.25 -10.73 -2.81
N LYS A 114 -10.04 -9.81 -2.25
CA LYS A 114 -9.80 -8.35 -2.35
C LYS A 114 -8.41 -7.93 -1.88
N HIS A 115 -7.90 -8.55 -0.81
CA HIS A 115 -6.55 -8.28 -0.35
C HIS A 115 -5.47 -8.75 -1.35
N ILE A 116 -5.61 -9.94 -1.93
CA ILE A 116 -4.70 -10.40 -3.00
C ILE A 116 -4.72 -9.45 -4.19
N ALA A 117 -5.90 -8.95 -4.59
CA ALA A 117 -6.01 -7.97 -5.65
C ALA A 117 -5.25 -6.67 -5.33
N VAL A 118 -5.37 -6.16 -4.10
CA VAL A 118 -4.61 -4.99 -3.63
C VAL A 118 -3.11 -5.25 -3.71
N VAL A 119 -2.64 -6.41 -3.24
CA VAL A 119 -1.22 -6.79 -3.28
C VAL A 119 -0.74 -6.87 -4.73
N PHE A 120 -1.50 -7.50 -5.61
CA PHE A 120 -1.18 -7.60 -7.03
C PHE A 120 -1.06 -6.21 -7.69
N LEU A 121 -2.07 -5.35 -7.51
CA LEU A 121 -2.08 -3.99 -8.06
C LEU A 121 -0.94 -3.15 -7.51
N ARG A 122 -0.64 -3.28 -6.21
CA ARG A 122 0.52 -2.64 -5.58
C ARG A 122 1.81 -3.04 -6.30
N GLN A 123 2.03 -4.33 -6.53
CA GLN A 123 3.24 -4.81 -7.22
C GLN A 123 3.28 -4.34 -8.68
N LEU A 124 2.14 -4.40 -9.37
CA LEU A 124 2.00 -3.96 -10.75
C LEU A 124 2.36 -2.46 -10.92
N PHE A 125 1.75 -1.58 -10.13
CA PHE A 125 2.03 -0.14 -10.20
C PHE A 125 3.44 0.19 -9.69
N THR A 126 3.97 -0.53 -8.71
CA THR A 126 5.36 -0.38 -8.27
C THR A 126 6.33 -0.73 -9.39
N TYR A 127 6.08 -1.83 -10.09
CA TYR A 127 6.86 -2.25 -11.25
C TYR A 127 6.83 -1.18 -12.33
N PHE A 128 5.65 -0.66 -12.68
CA PHE A 128 5.55 0.40 -13.69
C PHE A 128 6.22 1.71 -13.27
N ASN A 129 6.10 2.12 -12.01
CA ASN A 129 6.74 3.34 -11.52
C ASN A 129 8.27 3.26 -11.55
N LYS A 130 8.85 2.07 -11.36
CA LYS A 130 10.31 1.86 -11.35
C LYS A 130 10.90 1.48 -12.71
N SER A 131 10.09 0.94 -13.61
CA SER A 131 10.59 0.40 -14.87
C SER A 131 10.99 1.49 -15.85
N GLU A 132 12.22 1.44 -16.32
CA GLU A 132 12.73 2.28 -17.42
C GLU A 132 12.58 1.59 -18.79
N ASN A 133 11.95 0.41 -18.86
CA ASN A 133 11.79 -0.30 -20.13
C ASN A 133 10.85 0.48 -21.08
N PRO A 134 11.35 0.98 -22.23
CA PRO A 134 10.54 1.75 -23.17
C PRO A 134 9.40 0.93 -23.79
N GLU A 135 9.53 -0.40 -23.87
CA GLU A 135 8.48 -1.30 -24.39
C GLU A 135 7.23 -1.27 -23.51
N LEU A 136 7.34 -0.86 -22.25
CA LEU A 136 6.21 -0.74 -21.33
C LEU A 136 5.55 0.64 -21.38
N ASN A 137 6.09 1.61 -22.12
CA ASN A 137 5.54 2.96 -22.13
C ASN A 137 4.13 3.01 -22.71
N ASP A 138 3.88 2.27 -23.80
CA ASP A 138 2.56 2.19 -24.41
C ASP A 138 1.55 1.58 -23.45
N LEU A 139 1.94 0.50 -22.77
CA LEU A 139 1.13 -0.13 -21.74
C LEU A 139 0.84 0.80 -20.56
N LYS A 140 1.86 1.49 -20.02
CA LYS A 140 1.67 2.46 -18.94
C LYS A 140 0.70 3.56 -19.36
N SER A 141 0.82 4.06 -20.59
CA SER A 141 -0.08 5.05 -21.17
C SER A 141 -1.51 4.52 -21.25
N ASN A 142 -1.71 3.29 -21.75
CA ASN A 142 -3.03 2.66 -21.82
C ASN A 142 -3.67 2.49 -20.44
N ILE A 143 -2.92 1.98 -19.46
CA ILE A 143 -3.43 1.84 -18.08
C ILE A 143 -3.77 3.21 -17.50
N LYS A 144 -2.93 4.24 -17.73
CA LYS A 144 -3.21 5.62 -17.30
C LYS A 144 -4.50 6.17 -17.92
N GLN A 145 -4.75 5.92 -19.20
CA GLN A 145 -5.99 6.30 -19.88
C GLN A 145 -7.21 5.61 -19.27
N ASP A 146 -7.05 4.35 -18.86
CA ASP A 146 -8.07 3.56 -18.17
C ASP A 146 -8.08 3.76 -16.64
N GLY A 147 -7.55 4.89 -16.14
CA GLY A 147 -7.30 5.07 -14.72
C GLY A 147 -8.55 5.11 -13.83
N GLU A 148 -9.70 5.53 -14.36
CA GLU A 148 -10.94 5.67 -13.57
C GLU A 148 -11.43 4.32 -12.99
N PRO A 149 -11.57 3.23 -13.76
CA PRO A 149 -11.85 1.90 -13.22
C PRO A 149 -10.91 1.45 -12.09
N PHE A 150 -9.59 1.68 -12.23
CA PHE A 150 -8.63 1.33 -11.19
C PHE A 150 -8.83 2.16 -9.92
N GLN A 151 -9.09 3.46 -10.07
CA GLN A 151 -9.36 4.34 -8.93
C GLN A 151 -10.66 3.95 -8.23
N GLN A 152 -11.70 3.59 -8.97
CA GLN A 152 -12.95 3.10 -8.41
C GLN A 152 -12.74 1.80 -7.62
N LEU A 153 -11.89 0.89 -8.10
CA LEU A 153 -11.55 -0.32 -7.37
C LEU A 153 -10.90 -0.04 -6.00
N PHE A 154 -10.02 0.97 -5.91
CA PHE A 154 -9.45 1.39 -4.62
C PHE A 154 -10.48 2.03 -3.69
N VAL A 155 -11.45 2.78 -4.24
CA VAL A 155 -12.60 3.27 -3.47
C VAL A 155 -13.36 2.08 -2.89
N ASP A 156 -13.64 1.06 -3.70
CA ASP A 156 -14.38 -0.13 -3.26
C ASP A 156 -13.61 -0.90 -2.18
N PHE A 157 -12.28 -1.00 -2.31
CA PHE A 157 -11.44 -1.56 -1.24
C PHE A 157 -11.51 -0.74 0.04
N LEU A 158 -11.34 0.58 -0.02
CA LEU A 158 -11.43 1.43 1.18
C LEU A 158 -12.82 1.37 1.84
N GLN A 159 -13.89 1.14 1.08
CA GLN A 159 -15.24 0.92 1.63
C GLN A 159 -15.41 -0.48 2.24
N ALA A 160 -14.85 -1.51 1.62
CA ALA A 160 -14.98 -2.89 2.08
C ALA A 160 -14.21 -3.17 3.38
N PHE A 161 -13.08 -2.49 3.59
CA PHE A 161 -12.26 -2.67 4.79
C PHE A 161 -12.58 -1.61 5.85
N GLN A 162 -13.20 -2.05 6.95
CA GLN A 162 -13.54 -1.18 8.09
C GLN A 162 -12.28 -0.60 8.76
N ALA A 163 -12.44 0.50 9.51
CA ALA A 163 -11.35 1.18 10.23
C ALA A 163 -10.55 0.25 11.17
N ASN A 164 -11.17 -0.80 11.72
CA ASN A 164 -10.52 -1.78 12.59
C ASN A 164 -9.79 -2.92 11.85
N SER A 165 -9.78 -2.88 10.52
CA SER A 165 -9.09 -3.89 9.73
C SER A 165 -7.57 -3.72 9.85
N THR A 166 -6.89 -4.78 10.27
CA THR A 166 -5.41 -4.85 10.28
C THR A 166 -4.78 -4.70 8.89
N ARG A 167 -5.59 -4.81 7.82
CA ARG A 167 -5.15 -4.67 6.42
C ARG A 167 -5.34 -3.27 5.85
N LEU A 168 -6.10 -2.40 6.53
CA LEU A 168 -6.38 -1.06 6.02
C LEU A 168 -5.11 -0.21 5.78
N PRO A 169 -4.06 -0.25 6.64
CA PRO A 169 -2.83 0.47 6.37
C PRO A 169 -2.19 0.09 5.03
N GLU A 170 -2.18 -1.20 4.69
CA GLU A 170 -1.60 -1.71 3.44
C GLU A 170 -2.38 -1.27 2.20
N ILE A 171 -3.72 -1.17 2.31
CA ILE A 171 -4.58 -0.65 1.24
C ILE A 171 -4.30 0.83 1.01
N ILE A 172 -4.15 1.60 2.09
CA ILE A 172 -3.82 3.04 2.03
C ILE A 172 -2.43 3.26 1.41
N GLU A 173 -1.44 2.43 1.76
CA GLU A 173 -0.13 2.49 1.11
C GLU A 173 -0.22 2.19 -0.39
N SER A 174 -1.06 1.23 -0.77
CA SER A 174 -1.32 0.89 -2.17
C SER A 174 -2.02 2.03 -2.92
N CYS A 175 -2.94 2.74 -2.27
CA CYS A 175 -3.53 3.98 -2.81
C CYS A 175 -2.45 5.04 -3.08
N GLY A 176 -1.44 5.16 -2.21
CA GLY A 176 -0.33 6.11 -2.38
C GLY A 176 0.55 5.79 -3.59
N ILE A 177 0.75 4.51 -3.90
CA ILE A 177 1.46 4.07 -5.11
C ILE A 177 0.62 4.34 -6.35
N MET A 178 -0.69 4.09 -6.27
CA MET A 178 -1.65 4.38 -7.34
C MET A 178 -1.69 5.88 -7.68
N VAL A 179 -1.82 6.76 -6.69
CA VAL A 179 -1.82 8.23 -6.90
C VAL A 179 -0.56 8.69 -7.65
N ARG A 180 0.62 8.14 -7.31
CA ARG A 180 1.86 8.48 -8.03
C ARG A 180 1.83 8.02 -9.49
N PHE A 181 1.17 6.89 -9.75
CA PHE A 181 1.06 6.34 -11.09
C PHE A 181 0.07 7.15 -11.96
N PHE A 182 -1.02 7.66 -11.37
CA PHE A 182 -2.11 8.34 -12.10
C PHE A 182 -2.11 9.88 -12.02
N SER A 183 -1.10 10.50 -11.40
CA SER A 183 -1.06 11.93 -11.03
C SER A 183 -1.33 12.94 -12.16
N GLU A 184 -1.26 12.51 -13.42
CA GLU A 184 -1.45 13.36 -14.61
C GLU A 184 -2.89 13.33 -15.15
N THR A 185 -3.75 12.43 -14.66
CA THR A 185 -4.92 11.98 -15.45
C THR A 185 -6.30 12.11 -14.82
N ASN A 186 -6.48 12.44 -13.52
CA ASN A 186 -7.77 12.04 -12.93
C ASN A 186 -8.45 12.85 -11.82
N ASN A 187 -9.79 12.72 -11.83
CA ASN A 187 -10.77 13.37 -10.95
C ASN A 187 -11.10 12.56 -9.68
N MET A 188 -10.94 11.22 -9.70
CA MET A 188 -11.36 10.36 -8.56
C MET A 188 -10.32 10.25 -7.45
N GLU A 189 -9.08 10.72 -7.67
CA GLU A 189 -8.06 10.79 -6.62
C GLU A 189 -8.56 11.59 -5.41
N TRP A 190 -9.35 12.64 -5.64
CA TRP A 190 -9.91 13.46 -4.57
C TRP A 190 -10.86 12.67 -3.66
N LYS A 191 -11.66 11.77 -4.22
CA LYS A 191 -12.57 10.92 -3.44
C LYS A 191 -11.78 10.00 -2.50
N ILE A 192 -10.69 9.42 -2.99
CA ILE A 192 -9.77 8.59 -2.19
C ILE A 192 -9.12 9.41 -1.07
N VAL A 193 -8.67 10.62 -1.38
CA VAL A 193 -8.08 11.54 -0.37
C VAL A 193 -9.09 11.85 0.74
N VAL A 194 -10.32 12.24 0.38
CA VAL A 194 -11.37 12.54 1.36
C VAL A 194 -11.66 11.32 2.23
N MET A 195 -11.80 10.13 1.64
CA MET A 195 -12.00 8.90 2.40
C MET A 195 -10.87 8.59 3.38
N ILE A 196 -9.61 8.78 2.97
CA ILE A 196 -8.45 8.55 3.84
C ILE A 196 -8.37 9.59 4.96
N CYS A 197 -8.76 10.84 4.69
CA CYS A 197 -8.90 11.86 5.72
C CYS A 197 -9.99 11.48 6.73
N ASP A 198 -11.16 11.02 6.26
CA ASP A 198 -12.24 10.56 7.12
C ASP A 198 -11.84 9.36 7.98
N ILE A 199 -11.06 8.42 7.42
CA ILE A 199 -10.48 7.29 8.16
C ILE A 199 -9.54 7.82 9.25
N LEU A 200 -8.63 8.73 8.91
CA LEU A 200 -7.67 9.31 9.84
C LEU A 200 -8.34 10.05 10.99
N LEU A 201 -9.38 10.85 10.71
CA LEU A 201 -10.11 11.60 11.74
C LEU A 201 -10.93 10.70 12.67
N LYS A 202 -11.26 9.48 12.25
CA LYS A 202 -11.98 8.47 13.05
C LYS A 202 -11.06 7.42 13.68
N ALA A 203 -9.80 7.37 13.28
CA ALA A 203 -8.85 6.38 13.76
C ALA A 203 -8.53 6.61 15.24
N ASP A 204 -8.42 5.51 15.98
CA ASP A 204 -7.87 5.56 17.33
C ASP A 204 -6.39 6.01 17.24
N PRO A 205 -5.96 7.05 17.98
CA PRO A 205 -4.56 7.48 18.03
C PRO A 205 -3.58 6.38 18.45
N GLU A 206 -4.05 5.29 19.08
CA GLU A 206 -3.25 4.11 19.43
C GLU A 206 -3.01 3.18 18.24
N GLN A 207 -3.78 3.28 17.15
CA GLN A 207 -3.56 2.55 15.90
C GLN A 207 -2.46 3.23 15.07
N THR A 208 -1.23 3.23 15.59
CA THR A 208 -0.11 4.02 15.06
C THR A 208 0.21 3.70 13.60
N ASP A 209 0.07 2.43 13.18
CA ASP A 209 0.35 2.02 11.80
C ASP A 209 -0.72 2.55 10.82
N LEU A 210 -1.99 2.58 11.23
CA LEU A 210 -3.07 3.16 10.42
C LEU A 210 -2.91 4.67 10.29
N VAL A 211 -2.68 5.36 11.41
CA VAL A 211 -2.48 6.82 11.42
C VAL A 211 -1.26 7.18 10.57
N TYR A 212 -0.16 6.45 10.73
CA TYR A 212 1.05 6.64 9.93
C TYR A 212 0.79 6.44 8.44
N ALA A 213 0.08 5.37 8.04
CA ALA A 213 -0.26 5.10 6.64
C ALA A 213 -1.10 6.24 6.04
N CYS A 214 -2.12 6.73 6.76
CA CYS A 214 -2.94 7.86 6.33
C CYS A 214 -2.12 9.13 6.14
N LEU A 215 -1.31 9.51 7.12
CA LEU A 215 -0.47 10.70 7.06
C LEU A 215 0.56 10.61 5.94
N ARG A 216 1.18 9.45 5.76
CA ARG A 216 2.13 9.17 4.67
C ARG A 216 1.47 9.26 3.30
N PHE A 217 0.23 8.76 3.18
CA PHE A 217 -0.57 8.92 1.97
C PHE A 217 -0.85 10.40 1.69
N ILE A 218 -1.38 11.16 2.65
CA ILE A 218 -1.70 12.59 2.49
C ILE A 218 -0.44 13.38 2.07
N LYS A 219 0.68 13.16 2.77
CA LYS A 219 1.98 13.77 2.43
C LYS A 219 2.41 13.42 1.00
N THR A 220 2.23 12.17 0.60
CA THR A 220 2.52 11.73 -0.78
C THR A 220 1.62 12.46 -1.77
N TYR A 221 0.31 12.48 -1.53
CA TYR A 221 -0.66 13.14 -2.40
C TYR A 221 -0.32 14.63 -2.59
N VAL A 222 -0.13 15.37 -1.50
CA VAL A 222 0.22 16.81 -1.54
C VAL A 222 1.51 17.05 -2.34
N ARG A 223 2.51 16.16 -2.24
CA ARG A 223 3.77 16.29 -2.99
C ARG A 223 3.59 16.15 -4.49
N TYR A 224 2.70 15.28 -4.94
CA TYR A 224 2.46 15.01 -6.36
C TYR A 224 1.26 15.77 -6.92
N PHE A 225 0.57 16.54 -6.08
CA PHE A 225 -0.61 17.29 -6.49
C PHE A 225 -0.23 18.37 -7.51
N GLN A 226 -0.82 18.25 -8.70
CA GLN A 226 -0.77 19.28 -9.74
C GLN A 226 -2.20 19.74 -10.01
N PRO A 227 -2.61 20.93 -9.55
CA PRO A 227 -3.95 21.45 -9.82
C PRO A 227 -4.12 21.67 -11.34
N PRO A 228 -5.27 21.31 -11.93
CA PRO A 228 -5.52 21.59 -13.34
C PRO A 228 -5.77 23.08 -13.61
N ASN A 229 -6.19 23.84 -12.58
CA ASN A 229 -6.42 25.28 -12.65
C ASN A 229 -6.32 25.92 -11.25
N GLU A 230 -6.27 27.26 -11.21
CA GLU A 230 -6.16 28.05 -9.98
C GLU A 230 -7.38 27.89 -9.04
N GLU A 231 -8.58 27.73 -9.59
CA GLU A 231 -9.79 27.56 -8.79
C GLU A 231 -9.75 26.24 -8.00
N GLU A 232 -9.38 25.13 -8.65
CA GLU A 232 -9.19 23.84 -7.99
C GLU A 232 -8.02 23.85 -7.02
N TYR A 233 -6.94 24.56 -7.35
CA TYR A 233 -5.85 24.79 -6.41
C TYR A 233 -6.36 25.43 -5.12
N MET A 234 -7.12 26.53 -5.23
CA MET A 234 -7.66 27.24 -4.07
C MET A 234 -8.64 26.40 -3.27
N ARG A 235 -9.54 25.65 -3.92
CA ARG A 235 -10.47 24.74 -3.21
C ARG A 235 -9.72 23.66 -2.44
N ARG A 236 -8.73 23.01 -3.06
CA ARG A 236 -7.96 21.94 -2.39
C ARG A 236 -7.04 22.52 -1.31
N TYR A 237 -6.45 23.69 -1.54
CA TYR A 237 -5.68 24.42 -0.52
C TYR A 237 -6.54 24.69 0.72
N GLN A 238 -7.73 25.28 0.55
CA GLN A 238 -8.66 25.54 1.66
C GLN A 238 -9.01 24.27 2.43
N TYR A 239 -9.31 23.17 1.72
CA TYR A 239 -9.56 21.88 2.37
C TYR A 239 -8.37 21.41 3.19
N PHE A 240 -7.16 21.43 2.63
CA PHE A 240 -5.97 20.99 3.35
C PHE A 240 -5.62 21.92 4.51
N SER A 241 -5.85 23.23 4.41
CA SER A 241 -5.67 24.16 5.53
C SER A 241 -6.59 23.81 6.70
N VAL A 242 -7.85 23.46 6.43
CA VAL A 242 -8.78 22.98 7.47
C VAL A 242 -8.32 21.63 8.03
N LEU A 243 -7.99 20.68 7.16
CA LEU A 243 -7.50 19.37 7.57
C LEU A 243 -6.28 19.48 8.48
N VAL A 244 -5.33 20.38 8.21
CA VAL A 244 -4.15 20.60 9.05
C VAL A 244 -4.54 21.01 10.48
N GLN A 245 -5.57 21.83 10.65
CA GLN A 245 -6.07 22.18 11.98
C GLN A 245 -6.64 20.95 12.68
N ASP A 246 -7.40 20.13 11.96
CA ASP A 246 -7.99 18.90 12.49
C ASP A 246 -6.93 17.82 12.82
N LEU A 247 -5.81 17.82 12.12
CA LEU A 247 -4.69 16.89 12.36
C LEU A 247 -3.78 17.32 13.51
N TYR A 248 -3.80 18.60 13.89
CA TYR A 248 -2.92 19.13 14.93
C TYR A 248 -3.02 18.37 16.27
N PRO A 249 -4.23 18.04 16.80
CA PRO A 249 -4.35 17.25 18.02
C PRO A 249 -3.79 15.82 17.88
N ILE A 250 -3.98 15.18 16.72
CA ILE A 250 -3.51 13.81 16.44
C ILE A 250 -1.98 13.79 16.42
N ILE A 251 -1.38 14.74 15.71
CA ILE A 251 0.08 14.89 15.63
C ILE A 251 0.66 15.27 17.00
N GLY A 252 0.02 16.18 17.73
CA GLY A 252 0.43 16.58 19.08
C GLY A 252 0.42 15.40 20.07
N ALA A 253 -0.60 14.55 20.01
CA ALA A 253 -0.68 13.34 20.82
C ALA A 253 0.45 12.35 20.45
N ALA A 254 0.76 12.17 19.16
CA ALA A 254 1.84 11.31 18.70
C ALA A 254 3.23 11.81 19.15
N ILE A 255 3.48 13.13 19.08
CA ILE A 255 4.71 13.76 19.58
C ILE A 255 4.86 13.54 21.08
N GLY A 256 3.80 13.78 21.86
CA GLY A 256 3.81 13.59 23.31
C GLY A 256 4.16 12.15 23.73
N ARG A 257 3.82 11.17 22.88
CA ARG A 257 4.11 9.75 23.07
C ARG A 257 5.52 9.32 22.61
N LYS A 258 6.34 10.23 22.07
CA LYS A 258 7.66 9.95 21.48
C LYS A 258 7.60 8.88 20.38
N ASN A 259 6.54 8.85 19.58
CA ASN A 259 6.44 7.91 18.46
C ASN A 259 7.37 8.36 17.32
N GLU A 260 8.55 7.74 17.21
CA GLU A 260 9.60 8.13 16.27
C GLU A 260 9.13 8.05 14.80
N LYS A 261 8.32 7.04 14.44
CA LYS A 261 7.75 6.92 13.09
C LYS A 261 6.93 8.16 12.70
N MET A 262 6.15 8.69 13.65
CA MET A 262 5.36 9.92 13.43
C MET A 262 6.24 11.17 13.41
N CYS A 263 7.34 11.17 14.17
CA CYS A 263 8.33 12.27 14.13
C CYS A 263 9.00 12.42 12.75
N VAL A 264 9.14 11.35 11.96
CA VAL A 264 9.66 11.44 10.57
C VAL A 264 8.68 12.17 9.64
N ILE A 265 7.38 12.15 9.95
CA ILE A 265 6.36 12.92 9.24
C ILE A 265 6.38 14.41 9.68
N ASN A 266 6.90 14.70 10.89
CA ASN A 266 7.08 16.04 11.46
C ASN A 266 8.25 16.87 10.91
N ASN A 267 8.91 16.45 9.82
CA ASN A 267 9.56 17.46 8.96
C ASN A 267 8.43 18.32 8.38
N LEU A 268 8.08 19.35 9.16
CA LEU A 268 6.96 20.28 9.07
C LEU A 268 6.94 21.05 7.76
N ASP A 269 7.91 20.86 6.87
CA ASP A 269 8.01 21.56 5.59
C ASP A 269 6.76 21.40 4.72
N TRP A 270 6.03 20.27 4.81
CA TRP A 270 4.77 20.10 4.05
C TRP A 270 3.55 20.74 4.74
N LEU A 271 3.56 20.82 6.07
CA LEU A 271 2.57 21.60 6.85
C LEU A 271 2.82 23.10 6.67
N GLN A 272 4.09 23.50 6.60
CA GLN A 272 4.54 24.83 6.24
C GLN A 272 4.23 25.14 4.77
N PHE A 273 4.33 24.18 3.84
CA PHE A 273 3.91 24.38 2.45
C PHE A 273 2.41 24.72 2.34
N LEU A 274 1.58 24.14 3.21
CA LEU A 274 0.15 24.45 3.31
C LEU A 274 -0.17 25.76 4.04
N VAL A 275 0.76 26.30 4.83
CA VAL A 275 0.57 27.56 5.59
C VAL A 275 1.28 28.77 4.95
N LEU A 276 2.39 28.56 4.22
CA LEU A 276 3.24 29.61 3.67
C LEU A 276 2.87 30.04 2.24
N TYR A 277 2.03 29.28 1.52
CA TYR A 277 1.41 29.71 0.27
C TYR A 277 0.01 30.26 0.53
N GLN A 278 -0.09 31.29 1.37
CA GLN A 278 -1.19 32.25 1.27
C GLN A 278 -0.84 33.21 0.12
N PRO A 279 -1.66 33.37 -0.91
CA PRO A 279 -1.46 34.45 -1.89
C PRO A 279 -1.51 35.83 -1.22
#